data_AF-A0A954YQT5-F1
#
_entry.id   AF-A0A954YQT5-F1
#
_cell.length_a   1.000
_cell.length_b   1.000
_cell.length_c   1.000
_cell.angle_alpha   90.00
_cell.angle_beta   90.00
_cell.angle_gamma   90.00
#
_symmetry.space_group_name_H-M   'P 1'
#
loop_
_entity.id
_entity.type
_entity.pdbx_description
1 polymer ?
#
loop_
_entity_poly.entity_id
_entity_poly.type
_entity_poly.pdbx_seq_one_letter_code
_entity_poly.pdbx_strand_id
1 'polypeptide(L)'
;MTQDIRQGATASFAIGDVVCPDATRTLEQVGPELTIRGEITMLSDHGAEKSAFAVVQVEGIHSPLIVPVNRLRLEPQATQSTAITTNDVAASNDMTAVNEVRSKQSA
;
A
#
# COMPACT_ATOMS: atom_id res chain seq x y z
N MET A 1 20.27 8.25 -8.07
CA MET A 1 19.19 7.88 -7.14
C MET A 1 18.14 7.17 -7.96
N THR A 2 18.11 5.84 -7.95
CA THR A 2 17.14 5.03 -8.70
C THR A 2 15.91 4.92 -7.81
N GLN A 3 14.81 5.56 -8.21
CA GLN A 3 13.54 5.42 -7.50
C GLN A 3 13.02 4.00 -7.72
N ASP A 4 12.71 3.26 -6.65
CA ASP A 4 12.25 1.86 -6.71
C ASP A 4 10.77 1.81 -7.11
N ILE A 5 10.51 1.87 -8.42
CA ILE A 5 9.16 1.84 -8.98
C ILE A 5 8.69 0.39 -9.03
N ARG A 6 7.61 0.10 -8.31
CA ARG A 6 7.06 -1.25 -8.16
C ARG A 6 5.54 -1.24 -8.06
N GLN A 7 4.92 -2.37 -8.32
CA GLN A 7 3.49 -2.58 -8.09
C GLN A 7 3.14 -2.38 -6.60
N GLY A 8 1.99 -1.77 -6.33
CA GLY A 8 1.54 -1.40 -4.98
C GLY A 8 2.19 -0.13 -4.42
N ALA A 9 3.15 0.47 -5.12
CA ALA A 9 3.69 1.76 -4.74
C ALA A 9 2.69 2.88 -5.08
N THR A 10 2.69 3.92 -4.26
CA THR A 10 1.95 5.16 -4.56
C THR A 10 2.83 6.12 -5.34
N ALA A 11 2.27 6.70 -6.39
CA ALA A 11 2.93 7.68 -7.23
C ALA A 11 2.02 8.87 -7.51
N SER A 12 2.66 10.02 -7.78
CA SER A 12 2.01 11.21 -8.31
C SER A 12 2.52 11.56 -9.70
N PHE A 13 1.67 12.19 -10.50
CA PHE A 13 1.93 12.59 -11.89
C PHE A 13 0.95 13.70 -12.30
N ALA A 14 1.28 14.45 -13.36
CA ALA A 14 0.36 15.45 -13.92
C ALA A 14 -0.66 14.80 -14.85
N ILE A 15 -1.87 15.36 -14.95
CA ILE A 15 -2.89 14.91 -15.92
C ILE A 15 -2.34 14.92 -17.35
N GLY A 16 -1.56 15.95 -17.70
CA GLY A 16 -0.95 16.06 -19.03
C GLY A 16 0.04 14.94 -19.38
N ASP A 17 0.51 14.17 -18.39
CA ASP A 17 1.41 13.03 -18.61
C ASP A 17 0.66 11.71 -18.91
N VAL A 18 -0.68 11.71 -18.84
CA VAL A 18 -1.52 10.53 -19.09
C VAL A 18 -1.65 10.28 -20.60
N VAL A 19 -1.40 9.04 -21.03
CA VAL A 19 -1.38 8.65 -22.45
C VAL A 19 -2.65 7.93 -22.91
N CYS A 20 -3.64 7.76 -22.03
CA CYS A 20 -4.89 7.05 -22.28
C CYS A 20 -5.99 7.98 -22.87
N PRO A 21 -6.47 7.76 -24.10
CA PRO A 21 -7.36 8.72 -24.79
C PRO A 21 -8.71 8.95 -24.08
N ASP A 22 -9.27 7.94 -23.41
CA ASP A 22 -10.61 8.03 -22.83
C ASP A 22 -10.62 8.77 -21.48
N ALA A 23 -9.58 8.59 -20.67
CA ALA A 23 -9.46 9.30 -19.39
C ALA A 23 -9.05 10.77 -19.59
N THR A 24 -8.24 11.06 -20.61
CA THR A 24 -7.71 12.40 -20.87
C THR A 24 -8.83 13.40 -21.18
N ARG A 25 -9.89 13.02 -21.91
CA ARG A 25 -11.01 13.93 -22.25
C ARG A 25 -11.75 14.51 -21.05
N THR A 26 -11.96 13.71 -20.01
CA THR A 26 -12.65 14.15 -18.79
C THR A 26 -11.71 14.95 -17.89
N LEU A 27 -10.43 14.57 -17.86
CA LEU A 27 -9.41 15.18 -17.02
C LEU A 27 -8.88 16.52 -17.56
N GLU A 28 -8.86 16.71 -18.88
CA GLU A 28 -8.48 17.97 -19.55
C GLU A 28 -9.36 19.15 -19.15
N GLN A 29 -10.62 18.90 -18.74
CA GLN A 29 -11.53 19.95 -18.26
C GLN A 29 -11.07 20.55 -16.91
N VAL A 30 -10.24 19.82 -16.16
CA VAL A 30 -9.75 20.23 -14.84
C VAL A 30 -8.40 20.95 -14.93
N GLY A 31 -7.71 20.82 -16.07
CA GLY A 31 -6.43 21.46 -16.38
C GLY A 31 -5.24 20.48 -16.35
N PRO A 32 -4.30 20.58 -17.30
CA PRO A 32 -3.23 19.59 -17.49
C PRO A 32 -2.19 19.59 -16.36
N GLU A 33 -2.05 20.73 -15.65
CA GLU A 33 -1.09 20.93 -14.56
C GLU A 33 -1.52 20.26 -13.25
N LEU A 34 -2.77 19.80 -13.17
CA LEU A 34 -3.29 19.19 -11.96
C LEU A 34 -2.52 17.90 -11.68
N THR A 35 -1.98 17.81 -10.47
CA THR A 35 -1.25 16.64 -9.97
C THR A 35 -2.25 15.66 -9.37
N ILE A 36 -2.19 14.41 -9.83
CA ILE A 36 -3.02 13.30 -9.34
C ILE A 36 -2.13 12.30 -8.61
N ARG A 37 -2.70 11.62 -7.62
CA ARG A 37 -2.07 10.56 -6.83
C ARG A 37 -2.82 9.24 -7.02
N GLY A 38 -2.09 8.14 -7.18
CA GLY A 38 -2.70 6.82 -7.31
C GLY A 38 -1.72 5.68 -7.02
N GLU A 39 -2.25 4.48 -7.01
CA GLU A 39 -1.50 3.24 -6.78
C GLU A 39 -1.12 2.58 -8.11
N ILE A 40 0.15 2.20 -8.25
CA ILE A 40 0.63 1.45 -9.41
C ILE A 40 0.10 0.02 -9.33
N THR A 41 -0.83 -0.33 -10.23
CA THR A 41 -1.42 -1.67 -10.30
C THR A 41 -0.72 -2.58 -11.30
N MET A 42 -0.01 -2.02 -12.29
CA MET A 42 0.79 -2.77 -13.25
C MET A 42 1.98 -1.94 -13.76
N LEU A 43 3.07 -2.61 -14.12
CA LEU A 43 4.23 -2.02 -14.79
C LEU A 43 4.54 -2.82 -16.05
N SER A 44 4.74 -2.14 -17.18
CA SER A 44 5.37 -2.78 -18.33
C SER A 44 6.85 -3.00 -18.03
N ASP A 45 7.39 -4.13 -18.49
CA ASP A 45 8.83 -4.44 -18.44
C ASP A 45 9.46 -4.29 -17.04
N HIS A 46 8.65 -4.55 -16.00
CA HIS A 46 9.00 -4.38 -14.59
C HIS A 46 9.50 -2.98 -14.21
N GLY A 47 9.19 -1.94 -14.99
CA GLY A 47 9.64 -0.56 -14.73
C GLY A 47 11.13 -0.34 -14.93
N ALA A 48 11.86 -1.29 -15.51
CA ALA A 48 13.31 -1.22 -15.68
C ALA A 48 13.73 -0.25 -16.81
N GLU A 49 12.85 -0.02 -17.79
CA GLU A 49 13.14 0.83 -18.93
C GLU A 49 12.52 2.23 -18.81
N LYS A 50 13.19 3.23 -19.38
CA LYS A 50 12.65 4.61 -19.48
C LYS A 50 11.42 4.69 -20.39
N SER A 51 11.28 3.73 -21.30
CA SER A 51 10.15 3.50 -22.21
C SER A 51 8.98 2.78 -21.53
N ALA A 52 9.13 2.35 -20.27
CA ALA A 52 8.09 1.61 -19.58
C ALA A 52 6.90 2.49 -19.21
N PHE A 53 5.74 1.85 -19.09
CA PHE A 53 4.48 2.45 -18.67
C PHE A 53 4.00 1.82 -17.37
N ALA A 54 3.38 2.64 -16.53
CA ALA A 54 2.65 2.19 -15.38
C ALA A 54 1.15 2.33 -15.63
N VAL A 55 0.39 1.34 -15.15
CA VAL A 55 -1.05 1.47 -14.96
C VAL A 55 -1.29 1.88 -13.52
N VAL A 56 -2.00 2.99 -13.34
CA VAL A 56 -2.23 3.61 -12.05
C VAL A 56 -3.73 3.69 -11.77
N GLN A 57 -4.15 3.13 -10.64
CA GLN A 57 -5.50 3.26 -10.14
C GLN A 57 -5.60 4.52 -9.26
N VAL A 58 -6.58 5.36 -9.56
CA VAL A 58 -6.83 6.61 -8.85
C VAL A 58 -8.23 6.55 -8.24
N GLU A 59 -8.34 6.95 -6.97
CA GLU A 59 -9.63 7.05 -6.30
C GLU A 59 -10.51 8.11 -6.98
N GLY A 60 -11.78 7.78 -7.24
CA GLY A 60 -12.72 8.66 -7.93
C GLY A 60 -12.58 8.68 -9.46
N ILE A 61 -11.62 7.94 -10.03
CA ILE A 61 -11.51 7.73 -11.48
C ILE A 61 -11.79 6.26 -11.80
N HIS A 62 -12.88 6.02 -12.52
CA HIS A 62 -13.35 4.66 -12.82
C HIS A 62 -12.50 3.92 -13.85
N SER A 63 -11.70 4.64 -14.65
CA SER A 63 -10.76 4.04 -15.60
C SER A 63 -9.34 4.14 -15.06
N PRO A 64 -8.54 3.07 -15.13
CA PRO A 64 -7.12 3.16 -14.81
C PRO A 64 -6.41 4.11 -15.77
N LEU A 65 -5.38 4.79 -15.26
CA LEU A 65 -4.57 5.75 -16.02
C LEU A 65 -3.26 5.11 -16.45
N ILE A 66 -2.84 5.37 -17.68
CA ILE A 66 -1.56 4.90 -18.21
C ILE A 66 -0.60 6.07 -18.22
N VAL A 67 0.55 5.92 -17.57
CA VAL A 67 1.53 7.00 -17.37
C VAL A 67 2.94 6.47 -17.67
N PRO A 68 3.79 7.22 -18.39
CA PRO A 68 5.18 6.85 -18.57
C PRO A 68 5.91 6.83 -17.21
N VAL A 69 6.71 5.79 -16.98
CA VAL A 69 7.44 5.59 -15.72
C VAL A 69 8.34 6.78 -15.38
N ASN A 70 8.92 7.43 -16.38
CA ASN A 70 9.78 8.62 -16.21
C ASN A 70 9.03 9.91 -15.81
N ARG A 71 7.68 9.90 -15.79
CA ARG A 71 6.83 11.01 -15.33
C ARG A 71 6.30 10.80 -13.92
N LEU A 72 6.44 9.60 -13.38
CA LEU A 72 6.01 9.29 -12.02
C LEU A 72 6.95 9.93 -10.99
N ARG A 73 6.36 10.42 -9.90
CA ARG A 73 7.06 10.75 -8.67
C ARG A 73 6.58 9.81 -7.58
N LEU A 74 7.45 8.91 -7.14
CA LEU A 74 7.12 8.01 -6.04
C LEU A 74 6.96 8.79 -4.74
N GLU A 75 5.92 8.44 -3.99
CA GLU A 75 5.80 8.90 -2.62
C GLU A 75 6.55 7.95 -1.69
N PRO A 76 7.34 8.47 -0.73
CA PRO A 76 7.91 7.64 0.32
C PRO A 76 6.74 7.00 1.09
N GLN A 77 6.59 5.68 1.01
CA GLN A 77 5.73 4.98 1.95
C GLN A 77 6.29 5.27 3.35
N ALA A 78 5.52 5.96 4.19
CA ALA A 78 5.78 5.97 5.61
C ALA A 78 5.75 4.50 6.04
N THR A 79 6.91 3.94 6.37
CA THR A 79 7.03 2.66 7.04
C THR A 79 6.15 2.72 8.28
N GLN A 80 4.93 2.18 8.19
CA GLN A 80 4.15 1.86 9.37
C GLN A 80 4.86 0.68 10.01
N SER A 81 5.86 1.03 10.82
CA SER A 81 6.52 0.13 11.75
C SER A 81 5.42 -0.47 12.62
N THR A 82 5.10 -1.74 12.36
CA THR A 82 4.13 -2.49 13.16
C THR A 82 4.75 -2.70 14.53
N ALA A 83 4.57 -1.75 15.44
CA ALA A 83 4.80 -1.96 16.86
C ALA A 83 3.70 -2.93 17.34
N ILE A 84 4.05 -4.21 17.36
CA ILE A 84 3.24 -5.25 17.98
C ILE A 84 3.36 -5.02 19.50
N THR A 85 2.45 -4.24 20.08
CA THR A 85 2.31 -4.21 21.54
C THR A 85 1.62 -5.51 21.94
N THR A 86 2.40 -6.47 22.42
CA THR A 86 1.91 -7.68 23.07
C THR A 86 1.04 -7.28 24.25
N ASN A 87 -0.28 -7.41 24.08
CA ASN A 87 -1.24 -7.46 25.17
C ASN A 87 -1.03 -8.77 25.92
N ASP A 88 -0.13 -8.78 26.90
CA ASP A 88 -0.10 -9.86 27.89
C ASP A 88 -1.19 -9.61 28.93
N VAL A 89 -2.16 -10.50 28.88
CA VAL A 89 -3.38 -10.55 29.67
C VAL A 89 -2.99 -10.92 31.10
N ALA A 90 -3.03 -9.95 32.03
CA ALA A 90 -2.97 -10.25 33.45
C ALA A 90 -4.22 -11.07 33.82
N ALA A 91 -4.01 -12.37 34.00
CA ALA A 91 -5.01 -13.32 34.46
C ALA A 91 -5.60 -12.86 35.79
N SER A 92 -6.88 -12.50 35.76
CA SER A 92 -7.76 -12.45 36.93
C SER A 92 -8.81 -13.53 36.75
N ASN A 93 -8.81 -14.51 37.66
CA ASN A 93 -9.82 -15.52 38.00
C ASN A 93 -9.03 -16.62 38.75
N ASP A 94 -9.46 -17.24 39.85
CA ASP A 94 -10.68 -17.21 40.63
C ASP A 94 -10.34 -17.91 41.96
N MET A 95 -11.07 -17.57 43.02
CA MET A 95 -10.88 -18.06 44.38
C MET A 95 -11.95 -19.10 44.67
N THR A 96 -11.64 -20.40 44.85
CA THR A 96 -12.41 -21.32 45.73
C THR A 96 -11.61 -22.61 46.03
N ALA A 97 -11.68 -23.03 47.30
CA ALA A 97 -11.19 -24.27 47.91
C ALA A 97 -11.61 -25.56 47.16
N VAL A 98 -10.95 -26.71 47.36
CA VAL A 98 -11.32 -27.80 48.32
C VAL A 98 -10.22 -28.88 48.38
N ASN A 99 -9.87 -29.24 49.62
CA ASN A 99 -9.38 -30.52 50.17
C ASN A 99 -9.35 -31.77 49.24
N GLU A 100 -8.20 -32.47 49.14
CA GLU A 100 -8.22 -33.94 49.15
C GLU A 100 -6.89 -34.58 49.62
N VAL A 101 -7.04 -35.49 50.58
CA VAL A 101 -6.03 -36.29 51.27
C VAL A 101 -5.79 -37.59 50.50
N ARG A 102 -4.51 -38.03 50.35
CA ARG A 102 -4.04 -39.44 50.40
C ARG A 102 -2.55 -39.50 49.98
N SER A 103 -1.63 -39.84 50.88
CA SER A 103 -1.20 -41.21 51.27
C SER A 103 -0.28 -41.92 50.26
N LYS A 104 0.82 -42.48 50.81
CA LYS A 104 1.75 -43.52 50.27
C LYS A 104 2.88 -43.00 49.38
N GLN A 105 4.11 -43.50 49.39
CA GLN A 105 4.91 -44.41 50.23
C GLN A 105 6.31 -44.44 49.57
N SER A 106 7.36 -44.65 50.36
CA SER A 106 8.59 -45.36 49.99
C SER A 106 9.48 -44.82 48.84
N ALA A 107 10.66 -44.33 49.20
CA ALA A 107 11.92 -45.08 49.07
C ALA A 107 13.01 -44.40 49.91
#